data_AF-E6PNK2-F1
#
_entry.id   AF-E6PNK2-F1
#
_cell.length_a   1.000
_cell.length_b   1.000
_cell.length_c   1.000
_cell.angle_alpha   90.00
_cell.angle_beta   90.00
_cell.angle_gamma   90.00
#
_symmetry.space_group_name_H-M   'P 1'
#
loop_
_entity.id
_entity.type
_entity.pdbx_description
1 polymer ?
#
loop_
_entity_poly.entity_id
_entity_poly.type
_entity_poly.pdbx_seq_one_letter_code
_entity_poly.pdbx_strand_id
1 'polypeptide(L)'
;MQHKLTLTIIALTLAAALGTAQGAHADTLPATPAAAGPSPSRWGLDISTTSYHTRQWARDSLNQDNPGLGFEYHCTANSGFAAGFYKNSYSRESFYATATYTPLHITLPAGFSVAAGGLAGAISGYTRAEAPDRPLMAAALVEIRSQQGYGINLVAVPNAGQSAGFIGLQLVVPLA
;
A
#
# COMPACT_ATOMS: atom_id res chain seq x y z
N MET A 1 -8.49 44.46 10.68
CA MET A 1 -8.13 43.81 9.40
C MET A 1 -6.69 43.35 9.57
N GLN A 2 -6.26 42.09 9.44
CA GLN A 2 -6.56 41.10 8.42
C GLN A 2 -6.47 39.66 8.99
N HIS A 3 -6.75 38.69 8.14
CA HIS A 3 -7.39 37.42 8.46
C HIS A 3 -6.46 36.29 8.95
N LYS A 4 -7.09 35.46 9.79
CA LYS A 4 -6.80 34.07 10.18
C LYS A 4 -6.21 33.21 9.06
N LEU A 5 -5.20 32.40 9.38
CA LEU A 5 -4.92 31.14 8.71
C LEU A 5 -4.89 30.05 9.78
N THR A 6 -6.05 29.42 9.94
CA THR A 6 -6.27 28.24 10.77
C THR A 6 -5.47 27.09 10.17
N LEU A 7 -4.48 26.57 10.89
CA LEU A 7 -3.80 25.31 10.55
C LEU A 7 -4.81 24.17 10.73
N THR A 8 -5.37 23.67 9.63
CA THR A 8 -6.13 22.42 9.62
C THR A 8 -5.14 21.26 9.66
N ILE A 9 -4.88 20.73 10.86
CA ILE A 9 -4.20 19.46 11.06
C ILE A 9 -5.23 18.36 10.80
N ILE A 10 -5.08 17.61 9.70
CA ILE A 10 -5.85 16.39 9.47
C ILE A 10 -5.21 15.29 10.32
N ALA A 11 -5.78 15.03 11.49
CA ALA A 11 -5.45 13.89 12.32
C ALA A 11 -6.18 12.66 11.76
N LEU A 12 -5.44 11.70 11.21
CA LEU A 12 -5.96 10.39 10.83
C LEU A 12 -5.84 9.45 12.03
N THR A 13 -6.88 9.38 12.85
CA THR A 13 -6.95 8.45 13.99
C THR A 13 -7.51 7.11 13.53
N LEU A 14 -6.64 6.09 13.48
CA LEU A 14 -7.02 4.70 13.24
C LEU A 14 -7.28 4.01 14.59
N ALA A 15 -8.55 3.88 14.98
CA ALA A 15 -8.95 3.07 16.12
C ALA A 15 -9.30 1.65 15.64
N ALA A 16 -8.50 0.67 16.05
CA ALA A 16 -8.81 -0.74 15.88
C ALA A 16 -9.89 -1.14 16.88
N ALA A 17 -11.11 -1.41 16.41
CA ALA A 17 -12.14 -2.06 17.20
C ALA A 17 -12.07 -3.57 16.98
N LEU A 18 -11.55 -4.30 17.98
CA LEU A 18 -11.85 -5.73 18.14
C LEU A 18 -13.32 -5.86 18.51
N GLY A 19 -14.16 -6.16 17.53
CA GLY A 19 -15.55 -6.56 17.74
C GLY A 19 -15.67 -8.08 17.66
N THR A 20 -15.87 -8.74 18.80
CA THR A 20 -16.33 -10.13 18.86
C THR A 20 -17.80 -10.18 18.44
N ALA A 21 -18.09 -10.64 17.22
CA ALA A 21 -19.45 -10.94 16.79
C ALA A 21 -19.72 -12.45 16.95
N GLN A 22 -20.25 -12.86 18.10
CA GLN A 22 -21.03 -14.09 18.22
C GLN A 22 -22.47 -13.76 17.80
N GLY A 23 -23.01 -14.45 16.80
CA GLY A 23 -24.42 -14.29 16.43
C GLY A 23 -24.91 -15.22 15.31
N ALA A 24 -25.76 -16.16 15.72
CA ALA A 24 -26.81 -16.88 14.99
C ALA A 24 -26.43 -17.91 13.90
N HIS A 25 -26.62 -19.19 14.25
CA HIS A 25 -26.77 -20.29 13.29
C HIS A 25 -28.17 -20.23 12.69
N ALA A 26 -28.26 -19.94 11.38
CA ALA A 26 -29.43 -20.23 10.58
C ALA A 26 -29.15 -21.52 9.79
N ASP A 27 -29.92 -22.58 10.05
CA ASP A 27 -29.87 -23.82 9.28
C ASP A 27 -30.22 -23.52 7.81
N THR A 28 -29.22 -23.63 6.95
CA THR A 28 -29.36 -23.40 5.50
C THR A 28 -29.28 -24.75 4.78
N LEU A 29 -30.23 -25.00 3.87
CA LEU A 29 -30.26 -26.18 3.01
C LEU A 29 -28.93 -26.37 2.26
N PRO A 30 -28.50 -27.61 1.97
CA PRO A 30 -27.20 -27.88 1.35
C PRO A 30 -27.17 -27.30 -0.07
N ALA A 31 -26.48 -26.18 -0.23
CA ALA A 31 -26.09 -25.66 -1.52
C ALA A 31 -25.03 -26.57 -2.13
N THR A 32 -25.24 -26.99 -3.38
CA THR A 32 -24.21 -27.67 -4.19
C THR A 32 -22.94 -26.81 -4.16
N PRO A 33 -21.78 -27.33 -3.71
CA PRO A 33 -20.57 -26.52 -3.67
C PRO A 33 -20.22 -26.09 -5.09
N ALA A 34 -20.29 -24.79 -5.36
CA ALA A 34 -19.56 -24.22 -6.49
C ALA A 34 -18.10 -24.63 -6.30
N ALA A 35 -17.48 -25.19 -7.33
CA ALA A 35 -16.08 -25.57 -7.29
C ALA A 35 -15.26 -24.37 -6.78
N ALA A 36 -14.73 -24.50 -5.56
CA ALA A 36 -13.87 -23.48 -4.99
C ALA A 36 -12.62 -23.46 -5.85
N GLY A 37 -12.46 -22.41 -6.65
CA GLY A 37 -11.16 -22.10 -7.26
C GLY A 37 -10.09 -22.01 -6.17
N PRO A 38 -8.81 -22.20 -6.52
CA PRO A 38 -7.74 -22.12 -5.53
C PRO A 38 -7.84 -20.80 -4.78
N SER A 39 -7.82 -20.87 -3.44
CA SER A 39 -7.73 -19.68 -2.61
C SER A 39 -6.48 -18.90 -3.00
N PRO A 40 -6.57 -17.58 -3.25
CA PRO A 40 -5.39 -16.78 -3.54
C PRO A 40 -4.36 -16.95 -2.42
N SER A 41 -3.08 -17.01 -2.77
CA SER A 41 -2.04 -17.07 -1.75
C SER A 41 -2.12 -15.84 -0.85
N ARG A 42 -1.87 -16.07 0.44
CA ARG A 42 -1.71 -14.98 1.40
C ARG A 42 -0.36 -14.29 1.27
N TRP A 43 0.61 -14.93 0.63
CA TRP A 43 1.95 -14.41 0.42
C TRP A 43 2.14 -13.96 -1.01
N GLY A 44 2.76 -12.79 -1.18
CA GLY A 44 3.21 -12.27 -2.46
C GLY A 44 4.67 -11.82 -2.37
N LEU A 45 5.37 -11.94 -3.49
CA LEU A 45 6.61 -11.24 -3.73
C LEU A 45 6.26 -9.92 -4.42
N ASP A 46 6.68 -8.81 -3.84
CA ASP A 46 6.57 -7.48 -4.45
C ASP A 46 7.94 -7.09 -5.06
N ILE A 47 7.90 -6.60 -6.29
CA ILE A 47 9.09 -6.19 -7.05
C ILE A 47 8.90 -4.70 -7.34
N SER A 48 9.64 -3.85 -6.62
CA SER A 48 9.63 -2.41 -6.86
C SER A 48 10.38 -2.11 -8.16
N THR A 49 9.84 -1.22 -8.99
CA THR A 49 10.33 -0.99 -10.36
C THR A 49 10.72 0.46 -10.59
N THR A 50 9.72 1.32 -10.73
CA THR A 50 9.87 2.75 -10.99
C THR A 50 8.94 3.58 -10.10
N SER A 51 9.26 4.86 -9.96
CA SER A 51 8.39 5.89 -9.42
C SER A 51 8.33 7.10 -10.35
N TYR A 52 7.26 7.88 -10.15
CA TYR A 52 7.08 9.17 -10.78
C TYR A 52 6.84 10.24 -9.72
N HIS A 53 7.80 11.13 -9.51
CA HIS A 53 7.64 12.28 -8.63
C HIS A 53 6.61 13.27 -9.19
N THR A 54 5.77 13.79 -8.30
CA THR A 54 4.64 14.66 -8.67
C THR A 54 5.08 16.11 -8.92
N ARG A 55 6.24 16.53 -8.39
CA ARG A 55 6.85 17.85 -8.62
C ARG A 55 7.89 17.81 -9.73
N GLN A 56 7.91 18.84 -10.59
CA GLN A 56 8.84 18.94 -11.72
C GLN A 56 10.31 18.87 -11.28
N TRP A 57 10.72 19.72 -10.34
CA TRP A 57 12.11 19.75 -9.86
C TRP A 57 12.60 18.38 -9.37
N ALA A 58 11.72 17.59 -8.76
CA ALA A 58 12.05 16.28 -8.25
C ALA A 58 12.21 15.26 -9.38
N ARG A 59 11.42 15.36 -10.45
CA ARG A 59 11.63 14.54 -11.65
C ARG A 59 12.96 14.86 -12.35
N ASP A 60 13.41 16.10 -12.26
CA ASP A 60 14.63 16.56 -12.91
C ASP A 60 15.90 16.24 -12.11
N SER A 61 15.78 15.99 -10.80
CA SER A 61 16.94 15.87 -9.90
C SER A 61 16.97 14.62 -9.03
N LEU A 62 15.85 13.92 -8.86
CA LEU A 62 15.76 12.71 -8.05
C LEU A 62 15.62 11.47 -8.92
N ASN A 63 16.09 10.35 -8.38
CA ASN A 63 16.03 9.05 -9.00
C ASN A 63 14.56 8.57 -9.12
N GLN A 64 14.18 8.15 -10.33
CA GLN A 64 12.84 7.64 -10.68
C GLN A 64 12.85 6.10 -10.83
N ASP A 65 14.03 5.49 -10.87
CA ASP A 65 14.17 4.04 -10.93
C ASP A 65 14.33 3.51 -9.51
N ASN A 66 13.33 2.79 -9.00
CA ASN A 66 13.32 2.33 -7.61
C ASN A 66 13.36 0.80 -7.50
N PRO A 67 14.31 0.12 -8.18
CA PRO A 67 14.39 -1.34 -8.14
C PRO A 67 14.51 -1.83 -6.70
N GLY A 68 13.75 -2.87 -6.40
CA GLY A 68 13.68 -3.42 -5.06
C GLY A 68 12.91 -4.73 -5.03
N LEU A 69 12.97 -5.36 -3.87
CA LEU A 69 12.32 -6.64 -3.61
C LEU A 69 11.73 -6.63 -2.20
N GLY A 70 10.53 -7.16 -2.08
CA GLY A 70 9.85 -7.32 -0.81
C GLY A 70 8.86 -8.47 -0.81
N PHE A 71 8.26 -8.67 0.35
CA PHE A 71 7.21 -9.64 0.57
C PHE A 71 5.98 -8.92 1.13
N GLU A 72 4.82 -9.30 0.62
CA GLU A 72 3.52 -8.92 1.17
C GLU A 72 2.81 -10.14 1.78
N TYR A 73 2.08 -9.92 2.87
CA TYR A 73 1.27 -10.91 3.56
C TYR A 73 -0.12 -10.37 3.86
N HIS A 74 -1.16 -11.05 3.35
CA HIS A 74 -2.56 -10.73 3.61
C HIS A 74 -3.08 -11.48 4.85
N CYS A 75 -3.31 -10.73 5.93
CA CYS A 75 -3.90 -11.25 7.17
C CYS A 75 -5.42 -11.48 7.01
N THR A 76 -6.09 -10.53 6.36
CA THR A 76 -7.53 -10.56 6.06
C THR A 76 -7.74 -10.09 4.61
N ALA A 77 -9.01 -10.00 4.18
CA ALA A 77 -9.34 -9.41 2.87
C ALA A 77 -8.95 -7.92 2.76
N ASN A 78 -8.80 -7.21 3.89
CA ASN A 78 -8.59 -5.76 3.92
C ASN A 78 -7.27 -5.36 4.56
N SER A 79 -6.54 -6.27 5.19
CA SER A 79 -5.37 -5.93 6.02
C SER A 79 -4.23 -6.89 5.80
N GLY A 80 -3.03 -6.33 5.78
CA GLY A 80 -1.80 -7.09 5.62
C GLY A 80 -0.58 -6.34 6.09
N PHE A 81 0.57 -6.91 5.75
CA PHE A 81 1.89 -6.33 5.99
C PHE A 81 2.72 -6.45 4.73
N ALA A 82 3.67 -5.54 4.55
CA ALA A 82 4.70 -5.64 3.52
C ALA A 82 6.04 -5.22 4.10
N ALA A 83 7.12 -5.89 3.69
CA ALA A 83 8.47 -5.55 4.09
C ALA A 83 9.48 -5.91 3.00
N GLY A 84 10.52 -5.11 2.85
CA GLY A 84 11.48 -5.28 1.77
C GLY A 84 12.53 -4.20 1.74
N PHE A 85 13.20 -4.10 0.59
CA PHE A 85 14.17 -3.05 0.31
C PHE A 85 14.03 -2.54 -1.12
N TYR A 86 14.48 -1.31 -1.37
CA TYR A 86 14.49 -0.70 -2.69
C TYR A 86 15.51 0.43 -2.77
N LYS A 87 15.86 0.86 -3.98
CA LYS A 87 16.66 2.06 -4.24
C LYS A 87 15.79 3.32 -4.20
N ASN A 88 16.06 4.23 -3.28
CA ASN A 88 15.22 5.42 -3.07
C ASN A 88 15.51 6.60 -4.01
N SER A 89 14.77 7.70 -3.84
CA SER A 89 14.89 8.94 -4.64
C SER A 89 16.29 9.58 -4.60
N TYR A 90 17.08 9.29 -3.57
CA TYR A 90 18.46 9.74 -3.41
C TYR A 90 19.48 8.67 -3.83
N SER A 91 19.04 7.67 -4.59
CA SER A 91 19.84 6.54 -5.07
C SER A 91 20.48 5.70 -3.96
N ARG A 92 19.88 5.66 -2.76
CA ARG A 92 20.36 4.84 -1.63
C ARG A 92 19.45 3.63 -1.41
N GLU A 93 20.03 2.51 -1.01
CA GLU A 93 19.24 1.37 -0.54
C GLU A 93 18.48 1.74 0.74
N SER A 94 17.19 1.42 0.76
CA SER A 94 16.27 1.72 1.85
C SER A 94 15.46 0.48 2.16
N PHE A 95 15.24 0.22 3.44
CA PHE A 95 14.42 -0.88 3.95
C PHE A 95 13.10 -0.31 4.42
N TYR A 96 12.02 -1.07 4.24
CA TYR A 96 10.69 -0.70 4.72
C TYR A 96 10.01 -1.86 5.43
N ALA A 97 9.10 -1.51 6.33
CA ALA A 97 8.12 -2.40 6.91
C ALA A 97 6.82 -1.62 7.13
N THR A 98 5.71 -2.10 6.58
CA THR A 98 4.43 -1.39 6.55
C THR A 98 3.27 -2.31 6.88
N ALA A 99 2.26 -1.78 7.54
CA ALA A 99 0.92 -2.37 7.60
C ALA A 99 0.05 -1.75 6.50
N THR A 100 -0.80 -2.56 5.89
CA THR A 100 -1.72 -2.14 4.83
C THR A 100 -3.17 -2.25 5.30
N TYR A 101 -4.01 -1.33 4.83
CA TYR A 101 -5.46 -1.38 5.00
C TYR A 101 -6.17 -0.92 3.72
N THR A 102 -6.80 -1.85 3.00
CA THR A 102 -7.47 -1.64 1.72
C THR A 102 -8.96 -2.05 1.81
N PRO A 103 -9.84 -1.21 2.41
CA PRO A 103 -11.24 -1.56 2.62
C PRO A 103 -12.13 -1.42 1.38
N LEU A 104 -11.67 -0.72 0.35
CA LEU A 104 -12.46 -0.46 -0.85
C LEU A 104 -12.18 -1.54 -1.88
N HIS A 105 -13.19 -2.33 -2.27
CA HIS A 105 -13.05 -3.45 -3.20
C HIS A 105 -13.97 -3.31 -4.39
N ILE A 106 -13.43 -3.53 -5.59
CA ILE A 106 -14.19 -3.59 -6.84
C ILE A 106 -13.71 -4.81 -7.62
N THR A 107 -14.66 -5.62 -8.10
CA THR A 107 -14.35 -6.68 -9.07
C THR A 107 -14.51 -6.12 -10.48
N LEU A 108 -13.46 -6.26 -11.29
CA LEU A 108 -13.46 -5.88 -12.69
C LEU A 108 -13.82 -7.08 -13.58
N PRO A 109 -14.27 -6.83 -14.81
CA PRO A 109 -14.38 -7.87 -15.84
C PRO A 109 -13.04 -8.60 -16.05
N ALA A 110 -13.09 -9.79 -16.67
CA ALA A 110 -11.92 -10.64 -16.96
C ALA A 110 -11.15 -11.16 -15.73
N GLY A 111 -11.78 -11.18 -14.55
CA GLY A 111 -11.21 -11.84 -13.37
C GLY A 111 -10.15 -11.00 -12.64
N PHE A 112 -10.21 -9.68 -12.76
CA PHE A 112 -9.38 -8.79 -11.96
C PHE A 112 -10.15 -8.26 -10.75
N SER A 113 -9.44 -8.03 -9.64
CA SER A 113 -9.92 -7.28 -8.50
C SER A 113 -9.06 -6.04 -8.29
N VAL A 114 -9.69 -4.99 -7.76
CA VAL A 114 -9.03 -3.77 -7.31
C VAL A 114 -9.36 -3.58 -5.84
N ALA A 115 -8.33 -3.41 -5.01
CA ALA A 115 -8.45 -2.99 -3.63
C ALA A 115 -7.78 -1.63 -3.45
N ALA A 116 -8.37 -0.74 -2.66
CA ALA A 116 -7.82 0.59 -2.42
C ALA A 116 -7.94 1.02 -0.95
N GLY A 117 -6.94 1.77 -0.49
CA GLY A 117 -6.86 2.30 0.85
C GLY A 117 -5.50 2.95 1.10
N GLY A 118 -4.80 2.50 2.13
CA GLY A 118 -3.49 3.06 2.48
C GLY A 118 -2.58 2.09 3.20
N LEU A 119 -1.37 2.58 3.43
CA LEU A 119 -0.35 1.90 4.21
C LEU A 119 0.33 2.88 5.16
N ALA A 120 0.87 2.35 6.25
CA ALA A 120 1.67 3.11 7.20
C ALA A 120 2.76 2.21 7.79
N GLY A 121 3.90 2.79 8.12
CA GLY A 121 5.03 2.02 8.64
C GLY A 121 6.30 2.83 8.80
N ALA A 122 7.42 2.14 8.66
CA ALA A 122 8.74 2.70 8.79
C ALA A 122 9.59 2.48 7.53
N ILE A 123 10.46 3.43 7.25
CA ILE A 123 11.38 3.44 6.12
C ILE A 123 12.75 3.98 6.53
N SER A 124 13.82 3.35 6.05
CA SER A 124 15.20 3.78 6.28
C SER A 124 15.75 4.58 5.08
N GLY A 125 17.02 5.00 5.16
CA GLY A 125 17.72 5.58 4.01
C GLY A 125 17.41 7.05 3.70
N TYR A 126 16.73 7.78 4.58
CA TYR A 126 16.46 9.22 4.48
C TYR A 126 17.03 10.01 5.68
N THR A 127 17.43 11.26 5.44
CA THR A 127 17.80 12.26 6.45
C THR A 127 16.59 13.12 6.82
N ARG A 128 16.67 13.92 7.91
CA ARG A 128 15.55 14.78 8.33
C ARG A 128 15.27 15.90 7.32
N ALA A 129 16.27 16.32 6.56
CA ALA A 129 16.11 17.35 5.54
C ALA A 129 15.32 16.82 4.32
N GLU A 130 15.40 15.53 4.06
CA GLU A 130 14.79 14.87 2.91
C GLU A 130 13.38 14.34 3.23
N ALA A 131 13.21 13.77 4.42
CA ALA A 131 11.95 13.27 4.96
C ALA A 131 11.84 13.65 6.45
N PRO A 132 11.14 14.76 6.78
CA PRO A 132 11.05 15.26 8.16
C PRO A 132 10.48 14.24 9.16
N ASP A 133 9.49 13.46 8.73
CA ASP A 133 8.76 12.52 9.58
C ASP A 133 9.46 11.15 9.73
N ARG A 134 10.69 11.01 9.22
CA ARG A 134 11.43 9.74 9.29
C ARG A 134 11.57 9.23 10.75
N PRO A 135 11.55 7.90 10.95
CA PRO A 135 11.45 6.87 9.93
C PRO A 135 10.01 6.61 9.48
N LEU A 136 9.02 7.36 9.95
CA LEU A 136 7.61 7.07 9.68
C LEU A 136 7.26 7.40 8.22
N MET A 137 6.39 6.58 7.64
CA MET A 137 5.79 6.82 6.34
C MET A 137 4.31 6.47 6.35
N ALA A 138 3.54 7.17 5.51
CA ALA A 138 2.18 6.82 5.16
C ALA A 138 1.95 7.11 3.68
N ALA A 139 1.18 6.27 3.01
CA ALA A 139 0.88 6.41 1.59
C ALA A 139 -0.53 5.89 1.28
N ALA A 140 -1.12 6.38 0.19
CA ALA A 140 -2.26 5.70 -0.41
C ALA A 140 -1.78 4.46 -1.16
N LEU A 141 -2.62 3.43 -1.18
CA LEU A 141 -2.31 2.13 -1.80
C LEU A 141 -3.48 1.71 -2.70
N VAL A 142 -3.15 1.28 -3.91
CA VAL A 142 -4.07 0.57 -4.81
C VAL A 142 -3.42 -0.74 -5.21
N GLU A 143 -4.15 -1.82 -5.05
CA GLU A 143 -3.74 -3.19 -5.38
C GLU A 143 -4.63 -3.67 -6.53
N ILE A 144 -4.03 -4.14 -7.60
CA ILE A 144 -4.74 -4.76 -8.72
C ILE A 144 -4.25 -6.20 -8.80
N ARG A 145 -5.17 -7.17 -8.77
CA ARG A 145 -4.84 -8.60 -8.74
C ARG A 145 -5.69 -9.37 -9.75
N SER A 146 -5.10 -10.40 -10.37
CA SER A 146 -5.80 -11.44 -11.12
C SER A 146 -6.36 -12.51 -10.16
N GLN A 147 -7.22 -13.38 -10.65
CA GLN A 147 -7.71 -14.55 -9.89
C GLN A 147 -6.59 -15.45 -9.37
N GLN A 148 -5.45 -15.52 -10.08
CA GLN A 148 -4.30 -16.33 -9.69
C GLN A 148 -3.39 -15.61 -8.68
N GLY A 149 -3.61 -14.32 -8.40
CA GLY A 149 -2.82 -13.53 -7.45
C GLY A 149 -1.70 -12.70 -8.07
N TYR A 150 -1.42 -12.82 -9.37
CA TYR A 150 -0.50 -11.91 -10.07
C TYR A 150 -1.10 -10.50 -10.14
N GLY A 151 -0.27 -9.48 -10.05
CA GLY A 151 -0.80 -8.12 -10.08
C GLY A 151 0.23 -7.01 -9.99
N ILE A 152 -0.26 -5.84 -9.61
CA ILE A 152 0.55 -4.64 -9.38
C ILE A 152 0.07 -3.89 -8.13
N ASN A 153 0.98 -3.17 -7.48
CA ASN A 153 0.67 -2.18 -6.46
C ASN A 153 1.03 -0.79 -6.98
N LEU A 154 0.17 0.19 -6.71
CA LEU A 154 0.45 1.61 -6.86
C LEU A 154 0.49 2.25 -5.48
N VAL A 155 1.67 2.76 -5.11
CA VAL A 155 1.90 3.42 -3.82
C VAL A 155 2.04 4.92 -4.07
N ALA A 156 1.12 5.73 -3.54
CA ALA A 156 1.12 7.17 -3.73
C ALA A 156 1.44 7.90 -2.43
N VAL A 157 2.63 8.49 -2.37
CA VAL A 157 3.06 9.38 -1.28
C VAL A 157 2.70 10.81 -1.66
N PRO A 158 1.92 11.54 -0.84
CA PRO A 158 1.54 12.91 -1.15
C PRO A 158 2.72 13.88 -0.99
N ASN A 159 2.59 15.06 -1.59
CA ASN A 159 3.49 16.17 -1.32
C ASN A 159 3.29 16.66 0.13
N ALA A 160 4.38 16.88 0.86
CA ALA A 160 4.35 17.41 2.22
C ALA A 160 5.38 18.54 2.38
N GLY A 161 4.91 19.77 2.57
CA GLY A 161 5.79 20.95 2.66
C GLY A 161 6.69 21.09 1.43
N GLN A 162 8.01 21.02 1.64
CA GLN A 162 9.00 21.05 0.56
C GLN A 162 9.32 19.67 -0.04
N SER A 163 8.89 18.58 0.60
CA SER A 163 9.10 17.22 0.09
C SER A 163 8.25 16.94 -1.16
N ALA A 164 8.83 16.24 -2.12
CA ALA A 164 8.15 15.80 -3.33
C ALA A 164 7.58 14.39 -3.12
N GLY A 165 6.25 14.30 -3.16
CA GLY A 165 5.54 13.04 -3.24
C GLY A 165 5.73 12.36 -4.59
N PHE A 166 5.41 11.08 -4.66
CA PHE A 166 5.59 10.25 -5.84
C PHE A 166 4.50 9.17 -5.95
N ILE A 167 4.37 8.58 -7.12
CA ILE A 167 3.61 7.35 -7.35
C ILE A 167 4.62 6.26 -7.72
N GLY A 168 4.70 5.20 -6.92
CA GLY A 168 5.56 4.03 -7.15
C GLY A 168 4.77 2.86 -7.73
N LEU A 169 5.40 2.10 -8.62
CA LEU A 169 4.87 0.87 -9.20
C LEU A 169 5.62 -0.34 -8.66
N GLN A 170 4.87 -1.32 -8.16
CA GLN A 170 5.39 -2.64 -7.82
C GLN A 170 4.68 -3.71 -8.65
N LEU A 171 5.40 -4.72 -9.09
CA LEU A 171 4.83 -5.95 -9.66
C LEU A 171 4.67 -6.97 -8.55
N VAL A 172 3.62 -7.79 -8.61
CA VAL A 172 3.32 -8.78 -7.59
C VAL A 172 3.21 -10.17 -8.20
N VAL A 173 3.90 -11.12 -7.58
CA VAL A 173 3.86 -12.54 -7.90
C VAL A 173 3.41 -13.31 -6.66
N PRO A 174 2.34 -14.12 -6.74
CA PRO A 174 1.89 -14.93 -5.61
C PRO A 174 2.92 -16.01 -5.27
N LEU A 175 3.14 -16.26 -3.98
CA LEU A 175 4.02 -17.33 -3.50
C LEU A 175 3.18 -18.53 -3.06
N ALA A 176 3.48 -19.72 -3.57
CA ALA A 176 2.67 -20.94 -3.37
C ALA A 176 2.65 -21.44 -1.91
#